data_AF-A0AAD5FA20-F1
#
_entry.id   AF-A0AAD5FA20-F1
#
_cell.length_a   1.000
_cell.length_b   1.000
_cell.length_c   1.000
_cell.angle_alpha   90.00
_cell.angle_beta   90.00
_cell.angle_gamma   90.00
#
_symmetry.space_group_name_H-M   'P 1'
#
loop_
_entity.id
_entity.type
_entity.pdbx_description
1 polymer ?
#
loop_
_entity_poly.entity_id
_entity_poly.type
_entity_poly.pdbx_seq_one_letter_code
_entity_poly.pdbx_strand_id
1 'polypeptide(L)'
;MVAGTAEQKKLVIGGEACLWGEYVDATNLTPRLWPRASAVAERLWSDENVKDIGDAYTRLTKHRCRMLRRGIPAEPLFVGFCPEEYGGL
;
A
#
# COMPACT_ATOMS: atom_id res chain seq x y z
N MET A 1 25.51 16.18 0.75
CA MET A 1 24.11 16.52 1.09
C MET A 1 24.04 16.73 2.59
N VAL A 2 23.58 17.89 3.05
CA VAL A 2 23.43 18.17 4.49
C VAL A 2 22.15 17.48 4.97
N ALA A 3 22.26 16.56 5.91
CA ALA A 3 21.09 15.95 6.53
C ALA A 3 20.47 16.93 7.53
N GLY A 4 19.14 16.99 7.60
CA GLY A 4 18.44 17.81 8.59
C GLY A 4 18.78 17.39 10.02
N THR A 5 18.87 18.37 10.93
CA THR A 5 19.11 18.13 12.36
C THR A 5 17.95 17.34 12.97
N ALA A 6 18.16 16.78 14.18
CA ALA A 6 17.11 16.06 14.89
C ALA A 6 15.85 16.94 15.10
N GLU A 7 16.03 18.21 15.43
CA GLU A 7 14.92 19.15 15.60
C GLU A 7 14.18 19.44 14.29
N GLN A 8 14.90 19.55 13.17
CA GLN A 8 14.26 19.73 11.86
C GLN A 8 13.44 18.51 11.44
N LYS A 9 13.89 17.29 11.75
CA LYS A 9 13.16 16.06 11.43
C LYS A 9 11.84 15.94 12.19
N LYS A 10 11.75 16.46 13.42
CA LYS A 10 10.52 16.46 14.22
C LYS A 10 9.39 17.29 13.61
N LEU A 11 9.69 18.19 12.67
CA LEU A 11 8.68 18.98 11.96
C LEU A 11 7.90 18.15 10.92
N VAL A 12 8.40 16.96 10.55
CA VAL A 12 7.71 16.06 9.63
C VAL A 12 6.65 15.27 10.40
N ILE A 13 5.37 15.53 10.10
CA ILE A 13 4.24 14.90 10.80
C ILE A 13 3.68 13.66 10.08
N GLY A 14 4.11 13.38 8.85
CA GLY A 14 3.62 12.25 8.08
C GLY A 14 3.76 12.45 6.57
N GLY A 15 2.86 11.83 5.81
CA GLY A 15 2.79 11.92 4.36
C GLY A 15 1.47 11.35 3.84
N GLU A 16 1.26 11.44 2.52
CA GLU A 16 0.02 11.03 1.88
C GLU A 16 0.32 10.28 0.57
N ALA A 17 -0.57 9.36 0.21
CA ALA A 17 -0.59 8.74 -1.11
C ALA A 17 -1.62 9.48 -1.97
N CYS A 18 -1.18 10.11 -3.06
CA CYS A 18 -2.06 10.85 -3.95
C CYS A 18 -2.39 10.01 -5.19
N LEU A 19 -3.69 9.93 -5.50
CA LEU A 19 -4.19 9.36 -6.75
C LEU A 19 -4.98 10.44 -7.49
N TRP A 20 -4.34 11.03 -8.49
CA TRP A 20 -4.90 12.14 -9.25
C TRP A 20 -5.95 11.65 -10.27
N GLY A 21 -7.02 12.45 -10.40
CA GLY A 21 -8.26 12.06 -11.07
C GLY A 21 -8.28 12.20 -12.59
N GLU A 22 -7.20 12.64 -13.24
CA GLU A 22 -7.17 12.93 -14.68
C GLU A 22 -7.48 11.69 -15.53
N TYR A 23 -7.13 10.51 -15.03
CA TYR A 23 -7.36 9.22 -15.70
C TYR A 23 -7.92 8.16 -14.74
N VAL A 24 -8.54 8.59 -13.64
CA VAL A 24 -9.04 7.72 -12.58
C VAL A 24 -10.49 8.06 -12.29
N ASP A 25 -11.34 7.04 -12.32
CA ASP A 25 -12.76 7.13 -11.98
C ASP A 25 -13.21 5.87 -11.22
N ALA A 26 -14.51 5.74 -10.98
CA ALA A 26 -15.08 4.60 -10.25
C ALA A 26 -14.77 3.23 -10.88
N THR A 27 -14.43 3.18 -12.18
CA THR A 27 -14.14 1.91 -12.89
C THR A 27 -12.76 1.36 -12.55
N ASN A 28 -11.81 2.21 -12.16
CA ASN A 28 -10.41 1.81 -11.99
C ASN A 28 -9.77 2.30 -10.68
N LEU A 29 -10.49 3.07 -9.85
CA LEU A 29 -10.02 3.62 -8.58
C LEU A 29 -9.43 2.55 -7.66
N THR A 30 -10.23 1.53 -7.33
CA THR A 30 -9.87 0.52 -6.34
C THR A 30 -8.68 -0.35 -6.74
N PRO A 31 -8.62 -0.94 -7.95
CA PRO A 31 -7.46 -1.73 -8.36
C PRO A 31 -6.20 -0.87 -8.50
N ARG A 32 -6.33 0.42 -8.87
CA ARG A 32 -5.15 1.32 -8.90
C ARG A 32 -4.67 1.72 -7.52
N LEU A 33 -5.57 1.87 -6.55
CA LEU A 33 -5.19 2.32 -5.21
C LEU A 33 -4.62 1.17 -4.37
N TRP A 34 -5.24 0.00 -4.42
CA TRP A 34 -4.93 -1.13 -3.54
C TRP A 34 -4.30 -2.28 -4.30
N PRO A 35 -3.21 -2.89 -3.78
CA PRO A 35 -2.65 -2.72 -2.43
C PRO A 35 -1.53 -1.67 -2.33
N ARG A 36 -1.24 -0.89 -3.37
CA ARG A 36 -0.13 0.08 -3.38
C ARG A 36 -0.18 1.08 -2.23
N ALA A 37 -1.34 1.64 -1.93
CA ALA A 37 -1.49 2.57 -0.81
C ALA A 37 -1.21 1.94 0.57
N SER A 38 -1.31 0.61 0.70
CA SER A 38 -0.94 -0.09 1.94
C SER A 38 0.56 -0.01 2.23
N ALA A 39 1.41 0.12 1.22
CA ALA A 39 2.85 0.33 1.42
C ALA A 39 3.14 1.69 2.06
N VAL A 40 2.41 2.74 1.62
CA VAL A 40 2.49 4.08 2.24
C VAL A 40 1.96 4.03 3.67
N ALA A 41 0.83 3.36 3.89
CA ALA A 41 0.29 3.17 5.24
C ALA A 41 1.28 2.47 6.18
N GLU A 42 1.95 1.41 5.73
CA GLU A 42 2.96 0.71 6.54
C GLU A 42 4.16 1.62 6.86
N ARG A 43 4.62 2.44 5.90
CA ARG A 43 5.75 3.34 6.11
C ARG A 43 5.46 4.46 7.10
N LEU A 44 4.22 4.95 7.12
CA LEU A 44 3.79 6.02 8.03
C LEU A 44 3.40 5.50 9.42
N TRP A 45 3.16 4.20 9.55
CA TRP A 45 2.72 3.59 10.81
C TRP A 45 3.81 2.80 11.53
N SER A 46 4.61 2.04 10.79
CA SER A 46 5.60 1.11 11.36
C SER A 46 6.86 1.82 11.81
N ASP A 47 7.61 1.16 12.69
CA ASP A 47 8.94 1.61 13.09
C ASP A 47 9.87 1.83 11.87
N GLU A 48 10.76 2.81 11.97
CA GLU A 48 11.68 3.19 10.90
C GLU A 48 12.56 2.01 10.41
N ASN A 49 12.81 1.03 11.27
CA ASN A 49 13.65 -0.12 10.98
C ASN A 49 12.90 -1.24 10.23
N VAL A 50 11.57 -1.19 10.15
CA VAL A 50 10.77 -2.13 9.35
C VAL A 50 10.89 -1.73 7.88
N LYS A 51 11.93 -2.22 7.21
CA LYS A 51 12.26 -1.85 5.81
C LYS A 51 12.69 -3.03 4.93
N ASP A 52 12.61 -4.26 5.45
CA ASP A 52 12.90 -5.45 4.67
C ASP A 52 11.82 -5.68 3.61
N ILE A 53 12.23 -5.66 2.34
CA ILE A 53 11.32 -5.73 1.20
C ILE A 53 10.75 -7.15 1.04
N GLY A 54 11.50 -8.19 1.38
CA GLY A 54 11.05 -9.58 1.27
C GLY A 54 9.97 -9.93 2.30
N ASP A 55 10.17 -9.50 3.54
CA ASP A 55 9.18 -9.59 4.60
C ASP A 55 7.93 -8.75 4.28
N ALA A 56 8.13 -7.51 3.82
CA ALA A 56 7.02 -6.65 3.39
C ALA A 56 6.20 -7.29 2.26
N TYR A 57 6.86 -7.85 1.24
CA TYR A 57 6.19 -8.55 0.14
C TYR A 57 5.34 -9.74 0.64
N THR A 58 5.89 -10.52 1.57
CA THR A 58 5.21 -11.68 2.18
C THR A 58 3.94 -11.25 2.91
N ARG A 59 4.02 -10.20 3.73
CA ARG A 59 2.87 -9.68 4.49
C ARG A 59 1.85 -8.96 3.60
N LEU A 60 2.32 -8.20 2.61
CA LEU A 60 1.47 -7.46 1.67
C LEU A 60 0.69 -8.41 0.75
N THR A 61 1.28 -9.53 0.34
CA THR A 61 0.58 -10.58 -0.42
C THR A 61 -0.58 -11.17 0.38
N LYS A 62 -0.35 -11.50 1.67
CA LYS A 62 -1.41 -11.96 2.59
C LYS A 62 -2.48 -10.88 2.81
N HIS A 63 -2.07 -9.62 2.88
CA HIS A 63 -2.98 -8.49 3.02
C HIS A 63 -3.85 -8.30 1.77
N ARG A 64 -3.30 -8.44 0.57
CA ARG A 64 -4.04 -8.43 -0.70
C ARG A 64 -5.10 -9.52 -0.73
N CYS A 65 -4.77 -10.76 -0.37
CA CYS A 65 -5.79 -11.83 -0.29
C CYS A 65 -6.87 -11.53 0.76
N ARG A 66 -6.51 -10.88 1.87
CA ARG A 66 -7.50 -10.41 2.87
C ARG A 66 -8.44 -9.35 2.29
N MET A 67 -7.94 -8.45 1.44
CA MET A 67 -8.75 -7.44 0.75
C MET A 67 -9.73 -8.09 -0.22
N LEU A 68 -9.27 -9.05 -1.02
CA LEU A 68 -10.14 -9.78 -1.95
C LEU A 68 -11.31 -10.47 -1.23
N ARG A 69 -11.02 -11.20 -0.15
CA ARG A 69 -12.04 -11.83 0.70
C ARG A 69 -13.05 -10.85 1.29
N ARG A 70 -12.67 -9.56 1.41
CA ARG A 70 -13.55 -8.48 1.89
C ARG A 70 -14.28 -7.76 0.76
N GLY A 71 -14.19 -8.24 -0.48
CA GLY A 71 -14.84 -7.63 -1.64
C GLY A 71 -14.11 -6.39 -2.18
N ILE A 72 -12.85 -6.17 -1.82
CA ILE A 72 -12.05 -5.06 -2.35
C ILE A 72 -11.27 -5.58 -3.59
N PRO A 73 -11.54 -5.11 -4.81
CA PRO A 73 -10.81 -5.52 -6.02
C PRO A 73 -9.39 -4.93 -6.06
N ALA A 74 -8.49 -5.46 -5.24
CA ALA A 74 -7.09 -5.08 -5.18
C ALA A 74 -6.26 -5.78 -6.28
N GLU A 75 -5.40 -5.02 -6.97
CA GLU A 75 -4.52 -5.54 -8.01
C GLU A 75 -3.51 -6.57 -7.44
N PRO A 76 -3.05 -7.53 -8.25
CA PRO A 76 -1.97 -8.43 -7.85
C PRO A 76 -0.63 -7.68 -7.73
N LEU A 77 0.23 -8.10 -6.79
CA LEU A 77 1.58 -7.54 -6.62
C LEU A 77 2.57 -8.10 -7.64
N PHE A 78 2.44 -9.39 -7.95
CA PHE A 78 3.27 -10.15 -8.90
C PHE A 78 2.55 -11.47 -9.23
N VAL A 79 3.26 -12.45 -9.78
CA VAL A 79 2.71 -13.81 -10.01
C VAL A 79 2.31 -14.48 -8.69
N GLY A 80 1.16 -15.18 -8.70
CA GLY A 80 0.61 -15.86 -7.53
C GLY A 80 -0.91 -16.00 -7.62
N PHE A 81 -1.53 -16.48 -6.54
CA PHE A 81 -2.98 -16.61 -6.41
C PHE A 81 -3.41 -16.46 -4.95
N CYS A 82 -4.70 -16.20 -4.73
CA CYS A 82 -5.35 -16.25 -3.43
C CYS A 82 -6.29 -17.47 -3.38
N PRO A 83 -6.41 -18.17 -2.23
CA PRO A 83 -7.34 -19.30 -2.11
C PRO A 83 -8.80 -18.92 -2.43
N GLU A 84 -9.19 -17.70 -2.07
CA GLU A 84 -10.43 -17.06 -2.47
C GLU A 84 -10.08 -15.92 -3.43
N GLU A 85 -10.34 -16.15 -4.73
CA GLU A 85 -10.18 -15.11 -5.75
C GLU A 85 -11.35 -14.12 -5.70
N TYR A 86 -11.16 -12.97 -6.34
CA TYR A 86 -12.18 -11.92 -6.36
C TYR A 86 -13.45 -12.43 -7.08
N GLY A 87 -14.55 -12.53 -6.33
CA GLY A 87 -15.81 -13.12 -6.80
C GLY A 87 -16.69 -12.19 -7.65
N GLY A 88 -16.28 -10.95 -7.90
CA GLY A 88 -17.11 -9.96 -8.59
C GLY A 88 -18.21 -9.34 -7.71
N LEU A 89 -18.91 -8.36 -8.28
CA LEU A 89 -20.23 -7.89 -7.86
C LEU A 89 -21.27 -8.41 -8.86
#